data_AF-A0A381CNN6-F1
#
_entry.id   AF-A0A381CNN6-F1
#
_cell.length_a   1.000
_cell.length_b   1.000
_cell.length_c   1.000
_cell.angle_alpha   90.00
_cell.angle_beta   90.00
_cell.angle_gamma   90.00
#
_symmetry.space_group_name_H-M   'P 1'
#
loop_
_entity.id
_entity.type
_entity.pdbx_description
1 polymer ?
#
loop_
_entity_poly.entity_id
_entity_poly.type
_entity_poly.pdbx_seq_one_letter_code
_entity_poly.pdbx_strand_id
1 'polypeptide(L)'
;MAEISNIFNILHNAVESNNLGKKISQAQMAEKLGVSMRTYQDWKLGIAKPQAALAVCKMLCELDDDELIYTVNKLKKVIGDKVG
;
A
#
# COMPACT_ATOMS: atom_id res chain seq x y z
N MET A 1 -5.93 -17.45 6.24
CA MET A 1 -6.37 -16.41 5.28
C MET A 1 -5.54 -15.16 5.59
N ALA A 2 -4.93 -14.48 4.62
CA ALA A 2 -4.16 -13.27 4.92
C ALA A 2 -5.11 -12.14 5.37
N GLU A 3 -4.91 -11.61 6.57
CA GLU A 3 -5.69 -10.47 7.05
C GLU A 3 -5.24 -9.19 6.35
N ILE A 4 -6.19 -8.30 6.03
CA ILE A 4 -5.92 -7.03 5.36
C ILE A 4 -4.94 -6.14 6.15
N SER A 5 -4.99 -6.22 7.48
CA SER A 5 -4.06 -5.55 8.39
C SER A 5 -2.61 -5.99 8.15
N ASN A 6 -2.38 -7.28 7.87
CA ASN A 6 -1.04 -7.79 7.56
C ASN A 6 -0.50 -7.17 6.26
N ILE A 7 -1.35 -7.03 5.23
CA ILE A 7 -0.97 -6.38 3.97
C ILE A 7 -0.55 -4.93 4.23
N PHE A 8 -1.36 -4.15 4.96
CA PHE A 8 -1.02 -2.77 5.29
C PHE A 8 0.24 -2.67 6.16
N ASN A 9 0.48 -3.60 7.08
CA ASN A 9 1.68 -3.64 7.90
C ASN A 9 2.93 -3.93 7.07
N ILE A 10 2.88 -4.92 6.17
CA ILE A 10 3.99 -5.27 5.27
C ILE A 10 4.34 -4.06 4.38
N LEU A 11 3.34 -3.47 3.73
CA LEU A 11 3.56 -2.32 2.84
C LEU A 11 4.09 -1.10 3.61
N HIS A 12 3.56 -0.83 4.81
CA HIS A 12 4.07 0.26 5.64
C HIS A 12 5.55 0.08 5.95
N ASN A 13 5.94 -1.12 6.38
CA ASN A 13 7.32 -1.44 6.72
C ASN A 13 8.23 -1.34 5.49
N ALA A 14 7.79 -1.84 4.33
CA ALA A 14 8.55 -1.74 3.09
C ALA A 14 8.78 -0.27 2.66
N VAL A 15 7.77 0.59 2.78
CA VAL A 15 7.90 2.03 2.48
C VAL A 15 8.82 2.71 3.49
N GLU A 16 8.75 2.35 4.78
CA GLU A 16 9.65 2.85 5.82
C GLU A 16 11.11 2.43 5.57
N SER A 17 11.35 1.17 5.23
CA SER A 17 12.71 0.67 4.91
C SER A 17 13.32 1.41 3.72
N ASN A 18 12.52 1.78 2.71
CA ASN A 18 12.97 2.57 1.57
C ASN A 18 13.19 4.05 1.88
N ASN A 19 12.73 4.55 3.03
CA ASN A 19 12.86 5.96 3.44
C ASN A 19 14.19 6.25 4.16
N LEU A 20 15.29 5.72 3.63
CA LEU A 20 16.64 5.87 4.19
C LEU A 20 16.74 5.44 5.67
N GLY A 21 15.92 4.45 6.07
CA GLY A 21 15.84 3.98 7.46
C GLY A 21 15.15 4.95 8.44
N LYS A 22 14.56 6.06 7.97
CA LYS A 22 13.78 6.97 8.82
C LYS A 22 12.35 6.46 8.98
N LYS A 23 11.90 6.39 10.24
CA LYS A 23 10.53 6.01 10.58
C LYS A 23 9.50 6.88 9.85
N ILE A 24 8.41 6.26 9.42
CA ILE A 24 7.24 6.94 8.87
C ILE A 24 6.08 6.73 9.83
N SER A 25 5.55 7.81 10.39
CA SER A 25 4.38 7.70 11.26
C SER A 25 3.13 7.27 10.48
N GLN A 26 2.14 6.71 11.17
CA GLN A 26 0.84 6.42 10.56
C GLN A 26 0.18 7.69 9.98
N ALA A 27 0.38 8.85 10.62
CA ALA A 27 -0.13 10.14 10.14
C ALA A 27 0.54 10.54 8.82
N GLN A 28 1.86 10.42 8.71
CA GLN A 28 2.59 10.71 7.47
C GLN A 28 2.17 9.78 6.31
N MET A 29 1.92 8.50 6.60
CA MET A 29 1.45 7.58 5.57
C MET A 29 0.01 7.90 5.14
N ALA A 30 -0.86 8.25 6.09
CA ALA A 30 -2.22 8.66 5.80
C ALA A 30 -2.26 9.91 4.91
N GLU A 31 -1.43 10.91 5.23
CA GLU A 31 -1.25 12.12 4.44
C GLU A 31 -0.80 11.80 3.01
N LYS A 32 0.25 10.97 2.84
CA LYS A 32 0.73 10.51 1.52
C LYS A 32 -0.35 9.81 0.69
N LEU A 33 -1.28 9.12 1.34
CA LEU A 33 -2.36 8.38 0.69
C LEU A 33 -3.66 9.21 0.54
N GLY A 34 -3.68 10.47 0.99
CA GLY A 34 -4.85 11.34 0.89
C GLY A 34 -6.04 10.90 1.76
N VAL A 35 -5.78 10.23 2.88
CA VAL A 35 -6.83 9.74 3.81
C VAL A 35 -6.61 10.25 5.23
N SER A 36 -7.65 10.21 6.06
CA SER A 36 -7.51 10.55 7.48
C SER A 36 -6.60 9.55 8.22
N MET A 37 -5.92 10.02 9.27
CA MET A 37 -5.13 9.14 10.15
C MET A 37 -5.99 8.02 10.74
N ARG A 38 -7.26 8.30 11.08
CA ARG A 38 -8.20 7.32 11.61
C ARG A 38 -8.48 6.20 10.61
N THR A 39 -8.76 6.56 9.35
CA THR A 39 -8.97 5.61 8.26
C THR A 39 -7.78 4.68 8.08
N TYR A 40 -6.56 5.24 8.06
CA TYR A 40 -5.34 4.45 7.92
C TYR A 40 -5.10 3.52 9.13
N GLN A 41 -5.37 4.00 10.34
CA GLN A 41 -5.28 3.20 11.56
C GLN A 41 -6.28 2.04 11.56
N ASP A 42 -7.54 2.29 11.18
CA ASP A 42 -8.58 1.24 11.10
C ASP A 42 -8.18 0.13 10.11
N TRP A 43 -7.49 0.46 9.02
CA TRP A 43 -6.94 -0.52 8.09
C TRP A 43 -5.79 -1.34 8.71
N LYS A 44 -4.83 -0.69 9.37
CA LYS A 44 -3.71 -1.39 10.05
C LYS A 44 -4.16 -2.29 11.19
N LEU A 45 -5.24 -1.92 11.89
CA LEU A 45 -5.84 -2.72 12.97
C LEU A 45 -6.83 -3.78 12.44
N GLY A 46 -7.21 -3.73 11.16
CA GLY A 46 -8.16 -4.65 10.56
C GLY A 46 -9.62 -4.41 10.96
N ILE A 47 -9.92 -3.24 11.54
CA ILE A 47 -11.28 -2.78 11.88
C ILE A 47 -12.07 -2.55 10.59
N ALA A 48 -11.49 -1.81 9.65
CA ALA A 48 -12.03 -1.61 8.31
C ALA A 48 -11.29 -2.49 7.31
N LYS A 49 -12.02 -3.23 6.49
CA LYS A 49 -11.46 -4.22 5.56
C LYS A 49 -11.78 -3.87 4.10
N PRO A 50 -11.04 -2.94 3.47
CA PRO A 50 -11.27 -2.56 2.08
C PRO A 50 -10.98 -3.75 1.14
N GLN A 51 -12.03 -4.44 0.69
CA GLN A 51 -11.92 -5.67 -0.12
C GLN A 51 -11.21 -5.42 -1.45
N ALA A 52 -11.36 -4.22 -2.02
CA ALA A 52 -10.65 -3.84 -3.24
C ALA A 52 -9.12 -3.90 -3.07
N ALA A 53 -8.59 -3.50 -1.91
CA ALA A 53 -7.14 -3.58 -1.66
C ALA A 53 -6.65 -5.03 -1.62
N LEU A 54 -7.42 -5.94 -0.99
CA LEU A 54 -7.11 -7.37 -1.00
C LEU A 54 -7.14 -7.94 -2.42
N ALA A 55 -8.14 -7.59 -3.23
CA ALA A 55 -8.26 -8.05 -4.61
C ALA A 55 -7.08 -7.58 -5.47
N VAL A 56 -6.67 -6.31 -5.35
CA VAL A 56 -5.50 -5.77 -6.07
C VAL A 56 -4.22 -6.51 -5.67
N CYS A 57 -3.98 -6.74 -4.38
CA CYS A 57 -2.80 -7.48 -3.93
C CYS A 57 -2.80 -8.92 -4.44
N LYS A 58 -3.96 -9.61 -4.44
CA LYS A 58 -4.07 -10.95 -5.02
C LYS A 58 -3.70 -10.95 -6.51
N MET A 59 -4.27 -10.04 -7.31
CA MET A 59 -3.94 -9.95 -8.74
C MET A 59 -2.45 -9.69 -8.98
N LEU A 60 -1.80 -8.86 -8.16
CA LEU A 60 -0.35 -8.62 -8.26
C LEU A 60 0.47 -9.85 -7.91
N CYS A 61 0.04 -10.66 -6.93
CA CYS A 61 0.74 -11.87 -6.51
C CYS A 61 0.63 -13.05 -7.50
N GLU A 62 -0.27 -12.98 -8.49
CA GLU A 62 -0.39 -14.01 -9.55
C GLU A 62 0.64 -13.80 -10.67
N LEU A 63 1.30 -12.64 -10.73
CA LEU A 63 2.27 -12.29 -11.75
C LEU A 63 3.64 -12.88 -11.41
N ASP A 64 4.41 -13.25 -12.43
CA ASP A 64 5.83 -13.52 -12.24
C ASP A 64 6.62 -12.22 -11.95
N ASP A 65 7.90 -12.36 -11.60
CA ASP A 65 8.72 -11.22 -11.17
C ASP A 65 8.85 -10.13 -12.26
N ASP A 66 9.01 -10.52 -13.52
CA ASP A 66 9.18 -9.59 -14.64
C ASP A 66 7.87 -8.85 -14.95
N GLU A 67 6.76 -9.59 -15.00
CA GLU A 67 5.41 -9.05 -15.20
C GLU A 67 4.97 -8.15 -14.04
N LEU A 68 5.29 -8.53 -12.80
CA LEU A 68 5.02 -7.75 -11.61
C LEU A 68 5.74 -6.39 -11.68
N ILE A 69 7.04 -6.39 -12.00
CA ILE A 69 7.83 -5.16 -12.12
C ILE A 69 7.28 -4.28 -13.24
N TYR A 70 7.01 -4.85 -14.41
CA TYR A 70 6.43 -4.12 -15.54
C TYR A 70 5.09 -3.48 -15.17
N THR A 71 4.19 -4.27 -14.56
CA THR A 71 2.83 -3.84 -14.20
C THR A 71 2.85 -2.75 -13.15
N VAL A 72 3.64 -2.90 -12.07
CA VAL A 72 3.77 -1.88 -11.03
C VAL A 72 4.37 -0.59 -11.59
N ASN A 73 5.35 -0.66 -12.50
CA ASN A 73 5.90 0.52 -13.15
C ASN A 73 4.88 1.23 -14.05
N LYS A 74 4.01 0.48 -14.73
CA LYS A 74 2.89 1.05 -15.49
C LYS A 74 1.87 1.73 -14.57
N LEU A 75 1.51 1.10 -13.45
CA LEU A 75 0.63 1.68 -12.44
C LEU A 75 1.19 2.98 -11.86
N LYS A 76 2.50 3.02 -11.56
CA LYS A 76 3.17 4.24 -11.08
C LYS A 76 2.99 5.42 -12.05
N LYS A 77 3.07 5.19 -13.36
CA LYS A 77 2.81 6.23 -14.36
C LYS A 77 1.35 6.69 -14.30
N VAL A 78 0.39 5.77 -14.39
CA VAL A 78 -1.05 6.10 -14.38
C VAL A 78 -1.50 6.81 -13.09
N ILE A 79 -0.93 6.45 -11.94
CA ILE A 79 -1.24 7.07 -10.65
C ILE A 79 -0.50 8.41 -10.50
N GLY A 80 0.79 8.45 -10.86
CA GLY A 80 1.63 9.64 -10.77
C GLY A 80 1.21 10.76 -11.73
N ASP A 81 0.73 10.41 -12.93
CA ASP A 81 0.22 11.35 -13.93
C ASP A 81 -1.09 12.04 -13.48
N LYS A 82 -1.71 11.59 -12.38
CA LYS A 82 -2.91 12.21 -11.78
C LYS A 82 -2.63 13.13 -10.59
N VAL A 83 -1.35 13.32 -10.22
CA VAL A 83 -0.92 14.24 -9.14
C VAL A 83 -0.14 15.43 -9.72
N GLY A 84 -0.24 15.66 -11.03
CA GLY A 84 0.26 16.84 -11.73
C GLY A 84 -0.83 17.85 -12.03
#